data_AF-A0A2V9G6E9-F1
#
_entry.id   AF-A0A2V9G6E9-F1
#
_cell.length_a   1.000
_cell.length_b   1.000
_cell.length_c   1.000
_cell.angle_alpha   90.00
_cell.angle_beta   90.00
_cell.angle_gamma   90.00
#
_symmetry.space_group_name_H-M   'P 1'
#
loop_
_entity.id
_entity.type
_entity.pdbx_description
1 polymer ?
#
loop_
_entity_poly.entity_id
_entity_poly.type
_entity_poly.pdbx_seq_one_letter_code
_entity_poly.pdbx_strand_id
1 'polypeptide(L)'
;MGPVSLWAATHLMLHIPNAMIQEVVRGYVDGWYNDVLTDPLTIREGALELNGRPGLGTALRPDVIGRPGAHVDMTTEDQVRSR
;
A
#
# COMPACT_ATOMS: atom_id res chain seq x y z
N MET A 1 -1.89 1.43 -11.04
CA MET A 1 -1.01 1.58 -9.87
C MET A 1 -1.12 0.34 -8.99
N GLY A 2 -0.14 0.05 -8.13
CA GLY A 2 -0.26 -1.00 -7.11
C GLY A 2 -0.93 -0.48 -5.83
N PRO A 3 -1.28 -1.36 -4.88
CA PRO A 3 -2.02 -0.97 -3.69
C PRO A 3 -1.22 -0.04 -2.76
N VAL A 4 0.08 -0.28 -2.58
CA VAL A 4 0.97 0.60 -1.77
C VAL A 4 1.04 2.00 -2.36
N SER A 5 1.11 2.12 -3.70
CA SER A 5 1.13 3.42 -4.38
C SER A 5 -0.15 4.21 -4.14
N LEU A 6 -1.32 3.55 -4.11
CA LEU A 6 -2.58 4.23 -3.83
C LEU A 6 -2.64 4.75 -2.38
N TRP A 7 -2.19 3.96 -1.40
CA TRP A 7 -2.08 4.42 -0.01
C TRP A 7 -1.15 5.63 0.11
N ALA A 8 0.05 5.56 -0.48
CA ALA A 8 1.03 6.65 -0.43
C ALA A 8 0.52 7.92 -1.13
N ALA A 9 -0.13 7.78 -2.30
CA ALA A 9 -0.74 8.90 -3.00
C ALA A 9 -1.88 9.52 -2.19
N THR A 10 -2.69 8.72 -1.49
CA THR A 10 -3.75 9.23 -0.61
C THR A 10 -3.16 10.07 0.54
N HIS A 11 -2.08 9.61 1.17
CA HIS A 11 -1.34 10.41 2.17
C HIS A 11 -0.85 11.75 1.58
N LEU A 12 -0.26 11.72 0.38
CA LEU A 12 0.19 12.94 -0.30
C LEU A 12 -0.98 13.89 -0.60
N MET A 13 -2.10 13.36 -1.09
CA MET A 13 -3.29 14.16 -1.42
C MET A 13 -3.94 14.78 -0.19
N LEU A 14 -3.94 14.09 0.95
CA LEU A 14 -4.43 14.66 2.21
C LEU A 14 -3.47 15.70 2.80
N HIS A 15 -2.20 15.67 2.41
CA HIS A 15 -1.20 16.63 2.87
C HIS A 15 -1.19 17.94 2.06
N ILE A 16 -1.31 17.86 0.72
CA ILE A 16 -1.14 19.05 -0.12
C ILE A 16 -2.45 19.86 -0.23
N PRO A 17 -2.39 21.20 -0.12
CA PRO A 17 -3.58 22.04 -0.05
C PRO A 17 -4.34 22.17 -1.38
N ASN A 18 -3.70 21.82 -2.50
CA ASN A 18 -4.25 21.93 -3.85
C ASN A 18 -4.58 20.56 -4.47
N ALA A 19 -4.68 19.51 -3.66
CA ALA A 19 -5.20 18.22 -4.11
C ALA A 19 -6.64 18.38 -4.60
N MET A 20 -6.98 17.79 -5.75
CA MET A 20 -8.33 17.85 -6.31
C MET A 20 -8.97 16.47 -6.42
N ILE A 21 -8.30 15.52 -7.10
CA ILE A 21 -8.84 14.19 -7.40
C ILE A 21 -7.71 13.17 -7.22
N GLN A 22 -8.04 12.05 -6.57
CA GLN A 22 -7.18 10.87 -6.48
C GLN A 22 -7.76 9.77 -7.38
N GLU A 23 -6.96 9.31 -8.34
CA GLU A 23 -7.37 8.21 -9.22
C GLU A 23 -7.47 6.89 -8.45
N VAL A 24 -8.54 6.13 -8.72
CA VAL A 24 -8.77 4.77 -8.20
C VAL A 24 -9.28 3.85 -9.30
N VAL A 25 -8.98 2.55 -9.18
CA VAL A 25 -9.58 1.50 -10.02
C VAL A 25 -10.45 0.63 -9.13
N ARG A 26 -11.77 0.77 -9.25
CA ARG A 26 -12.75 0.11 -8.35
C ARG A 26 -12.53 -1.40 -8.25
N GLY A 27 -12.37 -2.09 -9.40
CA GLY A 27 -12.14 -3.54 -9.42
C GLY A 27 -10.82 -3.98 -8.77
N TYR A 28 -9.86 -3.08 -8.55
CA TYR A 28 -8.62 -3.40 -7.84
C TYR A 28 -8.79 -3.17 -6.33
N VAL A 29 -9.41 -2.05 -5.94
CA VAL A 29 -9.69 -1.69 -4.54
C VAL A 29 -10.62 -2.70 -3.88
N ASP A 30 -11.71 -3.06 -4.57
CA ASP A 30 -12.67 -4.06 -4.07
C ASP A 30 -12.18 -5.50 -4.27
N GLY A 31 -11.07 -5.68 -5.00
CA GLY A 31 -10.55 -6.96 -5.42
C GLY A 31 -9.16 -7.24 -4.87
N TRP A 32 -8.23 -7.55 -5.79
CA TRP A 32 -6.95 -8.19 -5.49
C TRP A 32 -6.04 -7.40 -4.55
N TYR A 33 -6.26 -6.10 -4.34
CA TYR A 33 -5.53 -5.34 -3.32
C TYR A 33 -5.70 -5.95 -1.91
N ASN A 34 -6.89 -6.46 -1.61
CA ASN A 34 -7.21 -7.08 -0.33
C ASN A 34 -6.55 -8.46 -0.16
N ASP A 35 -6.09 -9.07 -1.26
CA ASP A 35 -5.33 -10.31 -1.20
C ASP A 35 -3.88 -10.07 -0.81
N VAL A 36 -3.34 -8.86 -0.98
CA VAL A 36 -1.91 -8.56 -0.75
C VAL A 36 -1.66 -7.63 0.44
N LEU A 37 -2.62 -6.81 0.85
CA LEU A 37 -2.50 -5.90 1.99
C LEU A 37 -3.33 -6.34 3.19
N THR A 38 -2.90 -5.95 4.39
CA THR A 38 -3.61 -6.25 5.65
C THR A 38 -4.86 -5.43 5.83
N ASP A 39 -4.89 -4.20 5.33
CA ASP A 39 -5.95 -3.24 5.57
C ASP A 39 -6.47 -2.66 4.25
N PRO A 40 -7.80 -2.69 4.01
CA PRO A 40 -8.39 -2.12 2.82
C PRO A 40 -8.41 -0.59 2.91
N LEU A 41 -8.28 0.07 1.75
CA LEU A 41 -8.52 1.50 1.64
C LEU A 41 -10.03 1.74 1.49
N THR A 42 -10.59 2.64 2.31
CA THR A 42 -12.03 2.87 2.31
C THR A 42 -12.40 4.00 1.35
N ILE A 43 -13.39 3.75 0.49
CA ILE A 43 -14.03 4.77 -0.36
C ILE A 43 -15.47 4.94 0.12
N ARG A 44 -15.80 6.13 0.64
CA ARG A 44 -17.15 6.48 1.11
C ARG A 44 -17.66 7.67 0.33
N GLU A 45 -18.82 7.53 -0.32
CA GLU A 45 -19.46 8.61 -1.08
C GLU A 45 -18.53 9.30 -2.11
N GLY A 46 -17.61 8.53 -2.71
CA GLY A 46 -16.64 9.03 -3.69
C GLY A 46 -15.38 9.66 -3.09
N ALA A 47 -15.24 9.70 -1.77
CA ALA A 47 -14.06 10.19 -1.07
C ALA A 47 -13.23 9.03 -0.47
N LEU A 48 -11.91 9.19 -0.49
CA LEU A 48 -10.97 8.25 0.13
C LEU A 48 -10.72 8.58 1.60
N GLU A 49 -10.71 7.55 2.44
CA GLU A 49 -10.47 7.65 3.89
C GLU A 49 -9.26 6.79 4.29
N LEU A 50 -8.34 7.38 5.07
CA LEU A 50 -7.27 6.65 5.76
C LEU A 50 -7.74 6.19 7.14
N ASN A 51 -7.25 5.04 7.59
CA ASN A 51 -7.66 4.43 8.86
C ASN A 51 -7.02 5.05 10.13
N GLY A 52 -6.17 6.08 9.98
CA GLY A 52 -5.52 6.77 11.09
C GLY A 52 -4.41 5.98 11.81
N ARG A 53 -4.02 4.80 11.32
CA ARG A 53 -2.90 4.03 11.90
C ARG A 53 -1.55 4.67 11.55
N PRO A 54 -0.51 4.49 12.39
CA PRO A 54 0.82 5.05 12.13
C PRO A 54 1.44 4.60 10.81
N GLY A 55 2.32 5.43 10.26
CA GLY A 55 3.01 5.15 9.00
C GLY A 55 2.05 5.14 7.81
N LEU A 56 2.20 4.16 6.92
CA LEU A 56 1.32 4.03 5.76
C LEU A 56 -0.11 3.65 6.16
N GLY A 57 -0.29 2.98 7.30
CA GLY A 57 -1.60 2.49 7.77
C GLY A 57 -1.99 1.09 7.29
N THR A 58 -1.11 0.41 6.58
CA THR A 58 -1.27 -0.96 6.08
C THR A 58 0.09 -1.67 6.00
N ALA A 59 0.10 -2.99 5.90
CA ALA A 59 1.27 -3.81 5.62
C ALA A 59 0.99 -4.82 4.49
N LEU A 60 2.04 -5.45 3.95
CA LEU A 60 1.87 -6.67 3.15
C LEU A 60 1.31 -7.78 4.05
N ARG A 61 0.40 -8.60 3.53
CA ARG A 61 -0.05 -9.81 4.25
C ARG A 61 1.15 -10.76 4.45
N PRO A 62 1.25 -11.46 5.60
CA PRO A 62 2.43 -12.26 5.93
C PRO A 62 2.78 -13.36 4.93
N ASP A 63 1.78 -13.89 4.23
CA ASP A 63 1.96 -14.97 3.26
C ASP A 63 2.51 -14.51 1.91
N VAL A 64 2.44 -13.21 1.59
CA VAL A 64 2.77 -12.67 0.25
C VAL A 64 4.19 -13.05 -0.17
N ILE A 65 5.15 -12.96 0.75
CA ILE A 65 6.56 -13.27 0.48
C ILE A 65 6.82 -14.76 0.24
N GLY A 66 5.90 -15.64 0.65
CA GLY A 66 6.00 -17.09 0.52
C GLY A 66 5.14 -17.69 -0.61
N ARG A 67 4.45 -16.87 -1.41
CA ARG A 67 3.55 -17.35 -2.46
C ARG A 67 4.31 -18.05 -3.59
N PRO A 68 3.70 -19.04 -4.27
CA PRO A 68 4.28 -19.62 -5.48
C PRO A 68 4.64 -18.54 -6.51
N GLY A 69 5.89 -18.55 -6.97
CA GLY A 69 6.42 -17.56 -7.91
C GLY A 69 6.93 -16.25 -7.29
N ALA A 70 6.89 -16.09 -5.96
CA ALA A 70 7.55 -14.97 -5.30
C ALA A 70 9.08 -15.12 -5.38
N HIS A 71 9.75 -14.04 -5.78
CA HIS A 71 11.20 -13.90 -5.70
C HIS A 71 11.52 -12.82 -4.66
N VAL A 72 12.36 -13.15 -3.69
CA VAL A 72 12.70 -12.27 -2.57
C VAL A 72 14.22 -12.18 -2.46
N ASP A 73 14.73 -10.96 -2.65
CA ASP A 73 16.12 -10.62 -2.40
C ASP A 73 16.23 -9.86 -1.09
N MET A 74 17.17 -10.26 -0.23
CA MET A 74 17.41 -9.62 1.06
C MET A 74 18.88 -9.26 1.21
N THR A 75 19.13 -8.01 1.56
CA THR A 75 20.45 -7.52 1.99
C THR A 75 20.36 -7.12 3.46
N THR A 76 21.33 -7.57 4.26
CA THR A 76 21.42 -7.30 5.69
C THR A 76 22.66 -6.47 6.00
N GLU A 77 22.66 -5.82 7.17
CA GLU A 77 23.77 -4.98 7.62
C GLU A 77 25.10 -5.74 7.67
N ASP A 78 25.11 -6.98 8.17
CA ASP A 78 26.32 -7.82 8.26
C ASP A 78 26.96 -8.06 6.88
N GLN A 79 26.12 -8.33 5.86
CA GLN A 79 26.57 -8.55 4.48
C GLN A 79 27.14 -7.29 3.82
N VAL A 80 26.70 -6.10 4.26
CA VAL A 80 27.20 -4.82 3.78
C VAL A 80 28.50 -4.45 4.50
N ARG A 81 28.60 -4.69 5.81
CA ARG A 81 29.81 -4.38 6.61
C ARG A 81 31.00 -5.28 6.31
N SER A 82 30.77 -6.47 5.76
CA SER A 82 31.82 -7.42 5.35
C SER A 82 32.37 -7.18 3.92
N ARG A 83 31.90 -6.14 3.22
CA ARG A 83 32.40 -5.71 1.91
C ARG A 83 33.30 -4.50 2.05
#